data_AF-A0A954SY36-F1
#
_entry.id   AF-A0A954SY36-F1
#
_cell.length_a   1.000
_cell.length_b   1.000
_cell.length_c   1.000
_cell.angle_alpha   90.00
_cell.angle_beta   90.00
_cell.angle_gamma   90.00
#
_symmetry.space_group_name_H-M   'P 1'
#
loop_
_entity.id
_entity.type
_entity.pdbx_description
1 polymer ?
#
loop_
_entity_poly.entity_id
_entity_poly.type
_entity_poly.pdbx_seq_one_letter_code
_entity_poly.pdbx_strand_id
1 'polypeptide(L)'
;MPVSSLAQPLTVPSSPDRAPQLLEQRQTRPGLPRILVLSLASVGFAVAGIASAKATAQEPVESVERRRQPVAIALSADGEFLFVANESTGTLSVVATSDPHSPAEFQVGESLSDVEILGESGLLAVVDRATHQLHVLRYQPPRLEVVRTLDVPHTPVQLAFDANQQQLAVASLWSRRLSLLDWDEASSTLTPRRQVDLEVAPRQMQFVEQGRTLIVADNFGGHLLALNAADGSVRRSRSVPAHKIRGLAVTPDGNRLVMSHQMLNSLAHAIRNDVHWGLMMSNDLRWLDLEVLLSEDDDFYHRSHMHPLGQPGAGMADPAGLAMSTQGDVAVAVQGVDRVLVGKESDFSLDAIAVGPGPVDVVFSPDGASLYVAHRWDDSVSIIDVAQRDPVVRIALGNVPDESELELGRRLFHQGRLAHDGWMSCSSCHVDGHTNGQLNDNFSDGSFGAPKRVLTLLGVAGTEPLAWNGAKETLEEQIAASVSATMQAPEPATEREVSAMAAFIRSLPVPPSVESARGALPDDLAESISRGRTRFEALGCSDCHAGELLTSPGTFDVGLVDQQGNHLFNPPSLRGLSQRSPYFHDGSAATLEVLLDESRHQLQEPLSEQERADLLAYLRSL
;
A
#
# COMPACT_ATOMS: atom_id res chain seq x y z
N MET A 1 60.33 22.40 -5.92
CA MET A 1 61.04 22.83 -4.68
C MET A 1 60.06 23.65 -3.84
N PRO A 2 60.15 23.64 -2.50
CA PRO A 2 59.09 24.17 -1.62
C PRO A 2 59.45 25.47 -0.87
N VAL A 3 58.40 26.17 -0.42
CA VAL A 3 58.34 27.17 0.69
C VAL A 3 56.88 27.03 1.20
N SER A 4 56.51 26.73 2.45
CA SER A 4 56.78 27.39 3.75
C SER A 4 56.28 28.85 3.77
N SER A 5 55.54 29.37 4.75
CA SER A 5 54.91 28.84 5.98
C SER A 5 53.74 29.81 6.39
N LEU A 6 53.07 29.84 7.56
CA LEU A 6 53.25 29.33 8.93
C LEU A 6 51.85 29.31 9.66
N ALA A 7 51.82 29.12 10.98
CA ALA A 7 50.63 29.25 11.87
C ALA A 7 50.64 30.64 12.58
N GLN A 8 49.79 31.06 13.54
CA GLN A 8 49.07 30.35 14.63
C GLN A 8 47.80 31.18 15.10
N PRO A 9 47.19 31.07 16.32
CA PRO A 9 45.73 31.21 16.48
C PRO A 9 45.25 32.52 17.16
N LEU A 10 43.92 32.65 17.33
CA LEU A 10 43.27 33.66 18.19
C LEU A 10 42.32 33.03 19.22
N THR A 11 42.04 33.75 20.29
CA THR A 11 41.58 33.21 21.60
C THR A 11 40.14 33.56 21.98
N VAL A 12 39.55 32.69 22.81
CA VAL A 12 38.25 32.86 23.48
C VAL A 12 38.26 33.98 24.54
N PRO A 13 37.19 34.79 24.65
CA PRO A 13 36.78 35.47 25.88
C PRO A 13 35.54 34.80 26.52
N SER A 14 35.38 34.92 27.84
CA SER A 14 34.46 34.10 28.64
C SER A 14 33.35 34.86 29.38
N SER A 15 32.12 34.33 29.34
CA SER A 15 31.07 34.43 30.40
C SER A 15 30.49 35.84 30.69
N PRO A 16 29.39 36.01 31.49
CA PRO A 16 28.67 35.00 32.30
C PRO A 16 27.13 34.98 32.17
N ASP A 17 26.54 33.96 32.81
CA ASP A 17 25.24 33.88 33.50
C ASP A 17 23.99 34.60 32.96
N ARG A 18 22.97 33.80 32.64
CA ARG A 18 21.57 34.06 33.04
C ARG A 18 20.71 32.79 33.02
N ALA A 19 20.34 32.28 34.18
CA ALA A 19 19.33 31.24 34.34
C ALA A 19 17.91 31.84 34.37
N PRO A 20 16.90 31.22 33.73
CA PRO A 20 15.49 31.49 34.02
C PRO A 20 15.11 30.91 35.39
N GLN A 21 14.28 31.62 36.15
CA GLN A 21 13.86 31.20 37.48
C GLN A 21 12.68 30.22 37.43
N LEU A 22 12.78 29.12 38.17
CA LEU A 22 11.62 28.28 38.50
C LEU A 22 10.68 29.06 39.43
N LEU A 23 9.42 29.20 39.03
CA LEU A 23 8.35 29.71 39.89
C LEU A 23 7.44 28.55 40.32
N GLU A 24 7.55 28.15 41.58
CA GLU A 24 6.55 27.28 42.20
C GLU A 24 5.18 28.00 42.25
N GLN A 25 4.15 27.39 41.66
CA GLN A 25 2.77 27.66 42.06
C GLN A 25 2.06 26.35 42.43
N ARG A 26 2.06 26.05 43.72
CA ARG A 26 1.20 25.01 44.30
C ARG A 26 -0.26 25.45 44.15
N GLN A 27 -1.03 24.73 43.33
CA GLN A 27 -2.49 24.77 43.39
C GLN A 27 -3.03 23.42 43.87
N THR A 28 -3.57 23.41 45.08
CA THR A 28 -4.27 22.25 45.65
C THR A 28 -5.60 22.04 44.94
N ARG A 29 -5.81 20.89 44.30
CA ARG A 29 -7.14 20.45 43.85
C ARG A 29 -7.74 19.49 44.89
N PRO A 30 -9.06 19.59 45.20
CA PRO A 30 -9.72 18.70 46.14
C PRO A 30 -9.92 17.30 45.56
N GLY A 31 -10.01 16.28 46.42
CA GLY A 31 -10.24 14.91 46.02
C GLY A 31 -11.68 14.64 45.55
N LEU A 32 -11.82 13.72 44.60
CA LEU A 32 -13.08 13.10 44.18
C LEU A 32 -13.02 11.58 44.43
N PRO A 33 -14.17 10.90 44.60
CA PRO A 33 -14.21 9.57 45.22
C PRO A 33 -13.72 8.45 44.30
N ARG A 34 -13.17 7.40 44.92
CA ARG A 34 -12.91 6.11 44.26
C ARG A 34 -14.23 5.49 43.79
N ILE A 35 -14.44 5.43 42.48
CA ILE A 35 -15.44 4.55 41.86
C ILE A 35 -14.76 3.21 41.59
N LEU A 36 -15.34 2.14 42.13
CA LEU A 36 -14.90 0.77 41.88
C LEU A 36 -15.48 0.31 40.54
N VAL A 37 -14.64 0.25 39.49
CA VAL A 37 -15.03 -0.32 38.19
C VAL A 37 -14.67 -1.80 38.18
N LEU A 38 -15.67 -2.66 38.01
CA LEU A 38 -15.48 -4.09 37.77
C LEU A 38 -15.03 -4.31 36.32
N SER A 39 -13.98 -5.09 36.13
CA SER A 39 -13.40 -5.39 34.82
C SER A 39 -14.26 -6.34 34.01
N LEU A 40 -14.58 -5.95 32.77
CA LEU A 40 -15.17 -6.79 31.74
C LEU A 40 -14.50 -6.45 30.41
N ALA A 41 -13.63 -7.33 29.94
CA ALA A 41 -12.92 -7.15 28.69
C ALA A 41 -13.87 -7.46 27.51
N SER A 42 -14.24 -6.42 26.76
CA SER A 42 -14.88 -6.55 25.47
C SER A 42 -14.36 -5.47 24.54
N VAL A 43 -13.83 -5.86 23.38
CA VAL A 43 -13.49 -4.93 22.29
C VAL A 43 -14.79 -4.55 21.61
N GLY A 44 -15.55 -3.68 22.27
CA GLY A 44 -16.77 -3.11 21.74
C GLY A 44 -16.45 -2.04 20.71
N PHE A 45 -17.28 -1.94 19.66
CA PHE A 45 -17.35 -0.71 18.88
C PHE A 45 -17.58 0.47 19.82
N ALA A 46 -16.77 1.53 19.67
CA ALA A 46 -17.09 2.82 20.28
C ALA A 46 -18.32 3.39 19.56
N VAL A 47 -19.51 3.03 20.04
CA VAL A 47 -20.77 3.59 19.54
C VAL A 47 -20.87 5.04 20.00
N ALA A 48 -20.18 5.92 19.28
CA ALA A 48 -20.44 7.35 19.31
C ALA A 48 -21.95 7.55 19.08
N GLY A 49 -22.59 8.31 19.97
CA GLY A 49 -24.05 8.43 19.97
C GLY A 49 -24.54 8.95 18.62
N ILE A 50 -25.61 8.34 18.08
CA ILE A 50 -26.18 8.70 16.77
C ILE A 50 -26.76 10.12 16.84
N ALA A 51 -25.90 11.11 16.62
CA ALA A 51 -26.32 12.40 16.14
C ALA A 51 -26.80 12.18 14.70
N SER A 52 -28.11 12.26 14.49
CA SER A 52 -28.65 12.37 13.13
C SER A 52 -28.24 13.73 12.56
N ALA A 53 -27.05 13.78 11.99
CA ALA A 53 -26.69 14.79 11.02
C ALA A 53 -27.82 14.83 9.99
N LYS A 54 -28.37 16.02 9.73
CA LYS A 54 -29.36 16.14 8.65
C LYS A 54 -28.64 15.81 7.35
N ALA A 55 -29.18 14.86 6.60
CA ALA A 55 -28.79 14.58 5.23
C ALA A 55 -28.67 15.91 4.46
N THR A 56 -27.43 16.28 4.14
CA THR A 56 -27.10 17.54 3.49
C THR A 56 -26.81 17.22 2.03
N ALA A 57 -27.81 17.41 1.18
CA ALA A 57 -27.64 17.30 -0.26
C ALA A 57 -26.66 18.37 -0.75
N GLN A 58 -25.54 17.92 -1.30
CA GLN A 58 -24.52 18.75 -1.89
C GLN A 58 -24.90 19.14 -3.32
N GLU A 59 -24.45 20.32 -3.73
CA GLU A 59 -24.45 20.75 -5.13
C GLU A 59 -23.01 20.61 -5.68
N PRO A 60 -22.81 20.51 -7.02
CA PRO A 60 -21.48 20.30 -7.58
C PRO A 60 -20.48 21.41 -7.24
N VAL A 61 -19.20 21.04 -7.10
CA VAL A 61 -18.10 21.96 -6.83
C VAL A 61 -17.76 22.74 -8.10
N GLU A 62 -17.79 24.08 -8.05
CA GLU A 62 -17.62 24.94 -9.23
C GLU A 62 -16.21 24.89 -9.86
N SER A 63 -15.17 24.60 -9.06
CA SER A 63 -13.80 24.48 -9.54
C SER A 63 -12.90 23.70 -8.57
N VAL A 64 -11.84 23.09 -9.10
CA VAL A 64 -10.87 22.30 -8.34
C VAL A 64 -9.46 22.72 -8.75
N GLU A 65 -8.67 23.20 -7.78
CA GLU A 65 -7.36 23.84 -8.01
C GLU A 65 -6.16 22.87 -7.99
N ARG A 66 -6.38 21.60 -7.63
CA ARG A 66 -5.37 20.54 -7.53
C ARG A 66 -5.77 19.35 -8.40
N ARG A 67 -4.81 18.53 -8.82
CA ARG A 67 -5.13 17.28 -9.54
C ARG A 67 -5.91 16.33 -8.64
N ARG A 68 -6.91 15.66 -9.22
CA ARG A 68 -7.81 14.71 -8.55
C ARG A 68 -7.09 13.43 -8.17
N GLN A 69 -6.29 12.93 -9.11
CA GLN A 69 -5.66 11.60 -9.06
C GLN A 69 -6.70 10.49 -8.78
N PRO A 70 -7.54 10.14 -9.78
CA PRO A 70 -8.46 9.00 -9.73
C PRO A 70 -7.81 7.71 -9.21
N VAL A 71 -8.57 6.93 -8.42
CA VAL A 71 -8.07 5.69 -7.79
C VAL A 71 -8.94 4.46 -7.94
N ALA A 72 -10.25 4.64 -8.08
CA ALA A 72 -11.25 3.56 -8.23
C ALA A 72 -12.44 4.06 -9.07
N ILE A 73 -13.11 3.16 -9.78
CA ILE A 73 -14.25 3.47 -10.66
C ILE A 73 -15.38 2.44 -10.54
N ALA A 74 -16.56 2.91 -10.20
CA ALA A 74 -17.79 2.12 -10.14
C ALA A 74 -18.80 2.57 -11.22
N LEU A 75 -19.67 1.67 -11.65
CA LEU A 75 -20.74 1.93 -12.62
C LEU A 75 -22.08 1.51 -12.02
N SER A 76 -23.12 2.35 -12.15
CA SER A 76 -24.48 2.00 -11.72
C SER A 76 -25.01 0.75 -12.43
N ALA A 77 -25.88 0.00 -11.76
CA ALA A 77 -26.41 -1.28 -12.27
C ALA A 77 -27.24 -1.15 -13.58
N ASP A 78 -27.77 0.03 -13.85
CA ASP A 78 -28.44 0.41 -15.10
C ASP A 78 -27.49 0.84 -16.23
N GLY A 79 -26.22 1.11 -15.91
CA GLY A 79 -25.21 1.62 -16.85
C GLY A 79 -25.29 3.13 -17.13
N GLU A 80 -26.13 3.91 -16.43
CA GLU A 80 -26.31 5.34 -16.70
C GLU A 80 -25.21 6.25 -16.10
N PHE A 81 -24.57 5.86 -15.00
CA PHE A 81 -23.64 6.73 -14.25
C PHE A 81 -22.36 6.01 -13.79
N LEU A 82 -21.21 6.57 -14.15
CA LEU A 82 -19.90 6.24 -13.58
C LEU A 82 -19.63 7.12 -12.35
N PHE A 83 -19.04 6.53 -11.32
CA PHE A 83 -18.59 7.19 -10.10
C PHE A 83 -17.08 6.96 -9.95
N VAL A 84 -16.29 8.04 -9.88
CA VAL A 84 -14.82 7.98 -9.82
C VAL A 84 -14.34 8.63 -8.53
N ALA A 85 -13.63 7.86 -7.70
CA ALA A 85 -13.05 8.32 -6.44
C ALA A 85 -11.70 9.02 -6.68
N ASN A 86 -11.54 10.23 -6.13
CA ASN A 86 -10.34 11.05 -6.30
C ASN A 86 -9.56 11.20 -4.98
N GLU A 87 -8.31 10.73 -4.96
CA GLU A 87 -7.50 10.61 -3.73
C GLU A 87 -6.86 11.92 -3.28
N SER A 88 -6.46 12.80 -4.21
CA SER A 88 -5.77 14.05 -3.83
C SER A 88 -6.73 15.18 -3.48
N THR A 89 -7.98 15.11 -3.90
CA THR A 89 -9.00 16.16 -3.70
C THR A 89 -10.08 15.79 -2.69
N GLY A 90 -10.27 14.50 -2.39
CA GLY A 90 -11.38 14.03 -1.54
C GLY A 90 -12.76 14.08 -2.23
N THR A 91 -12.76 14.27 -3.55
CA THR A 91 -13.98 14.45 -4.36
C THR A 91 -14.43 13.16 -5.04
N LEU A 92 -15.73 13.04 -5.28
CA LEU A 92 -16.31 12.03 -6.17
C LEU A 92 -16.72 12.72 -7.48
N SER A 93 -16.12 12.31 -8.59
CA SER A 93 -16.57 12.72 -9.93
C SER A 93 -17.67 11.77 -10.42
N VAL A 94 -18.70 12.31 -11.08
CA VAL A 94 -19.83 11.54 -11.61
C VAL A 94 -20.00 11.85 -13.09
N VAL A 95 -19.99 10.82 -13.93
CA VAL A 95 -20.08 10.94 -15.40
C VAL A 95 -21.31 10.20 -15.88
N ALA A 96 -22.24 10.91 -16.54
CA ALA A 96 -23.37 10.28 -17.21
C ALA A 96 -22.87 9.60 -18.49
N THR A 97 -23.17 8.33 -18.71
CA THR A 97 -22.73 7.61 -19.93
C THR A 97 -23.42 8.12 -21.20
N SER A 98 -24.55 8.84 -21.04
CA SER A 98 -25.30 9.50 -22.12
C SER A 98 -24.83 10.93 -22.44
N ASP A 99 -24.13 11.61 -21.53
CA ASP A 99 -23.38 12.85 -21.79
C ASP A 99 -22.01 12.81 -21.09
N PRO A 100 -21.06 12.03 -21.63
CA PRO A 100 -19.78 11.79 -20.97
C PRO A 100 -18.86 13.03 -20.93
N HIS A 101 -19.23 14.14 -21.58
CA HIS A 101 -18.41 15.35 -21.62
C HIS A 101 -18.81 16.41 -20.58
N SER A 102 -19.84 16.13 -19.77
CA SER A 102 -20.35 17.03 -18.72
C SER A 102 -20.24 16.41 -17.31
N PRO A 103 -19.03 16.07 -16.81
CA PRO A 103 -18.86 15.49 -15.49
C PRO A 103 -19.31 16.45 -14.37
N ALA A 104 -20.00 15.92 -13.37
CA ALA A 104 -20.23 16.59 -12.09
C ALA A 104 -19.18 16.17 -11.06
N GLU A 105 -18.94 16.97 -10.03
CA GLU A 105 -17.94 16.67 -9.00
C GLU A 105 -18.42 17.16 -7.62
N PHE A 106 -18.27 16.33 -6.58
CA PHE A 106 -18.82 16.56 -5.24
C PHE A 106 -17.77 16.32 -4.14
N GLN A 107 -17.79 17.08 -3.06
CA GLN A 107 -16.79 16.98 -1.97
C GLN A 107 -17.25 15.97 -0.91
N VAL A 108 -16.69 14.75 -0.92
CA VAL A 108 -17.13 13.67 -0.02
C VAL A 108 -16.30 13.63 1.27
N GLY A 109 -14.98 13.68 1.16
CA GLY A 109 -14.04 13.59 2.28
C GLY A 109 -12.76 14.39 2.00
N GLU A 110 -11.62 13.97 2.57
CA GLU A 110 -10.31 14.58 2.35
C GLU A 110 -9.40 13.77 1.40
N SER A 111 -9.42 12.44 1.45
CA SER A 111 -8.61 11.56 0.59
C SER A 111 -9.33 10.25 0.27
N LEU A 112 -10.16 10.22 -0.77
CA LEU A 112 -10.89 9.01 -1.14
C LEU A 112 -9.93 7.89 -1.58
N SER A 113 -10.31 6.65 -1.30
CA SER A 113 -9.46 5.48 -1.58
C SER A 113 -10.14 4.36 -2.34
N ASP A 114 -11.47 4.28 -2.30
CA ASP A 114 -12.28 3.31 -3.05
C ASP A 114 -13.76 3.76 -3.15
N VAL A 115 -14.51 3.18 -4.10
CA VAL A 115 -15.96 3.39 -4.29
C VAL A 115 -16.66 2.10 -4.77
N GLU A 116 -17.78 1.75 -4.14
CA GLU A 116 -18.56 0.53 -4.42
C GLU A 116 -20.07 0.81 -4.52
N ILE A 117 -20.80 -0.04 -5.26
CA ILE A 117 -22.27 0.06 -5.42
C ILE A 117 -22.97 -0.87 -4.42
N LEU A 118 -23.90 -0.31 -3.63
CA LEU A 118 -24.68 -1.02 -2.62
C LEU A 118 -26.12 -1.30 -3.10
N GLY A 119 -26.36 -2.57 -3.41
CA GLY A 119 -27.69 -3.14 -3.54
C GLY A 119 -28.47 -2.75 -4.80
N GLU A 120 -29.74 -3.15 -4.86
CA GLU A 120 -30.70 -2.63 -5.84
C GLU A 120 -31.01 -1.13 -5.59
N SER A 121 -30.77 -0.65 -4.36
CA SER A 121 -30.96 0.74 -3.95
C SER A 121 -30.09 1.79 -4.66
N GLY A 122 -29.00 1.36 -5.31
CA GLY A 122 -28.04 2.25 -5.99
C GLY A 122 -27.32 3.23 -5.06
N LEU A 123 -27.19 2.92 -3.76
CA LEU A 123 -26.35 3.71 -2.86
C LEU A 123 -24.87 3.44 -3.11
N LEU A 124 -24.01 4.38 -2.74
CA LEU A 124 -22.55 4.28 -2.90
C LEU A 124 -21.90 4.07 -1.53
N ALA A 125 -21.01 3.10 -1.41
CA ALA A 125 -20.01 3.06 -0.34
C ALA A 125 -18.75 3.79 -0.82
N VAL A 126 -18.21 4.70 -0.02
CA VAL A 126 -16.98 5.45 -0.34
C VAL A 126 -16.11 5.55 0.90
N VAL A 127 -14.83 5.21 0.81
CA VAL A 127 -13.88 5.25 1.94
C VAL A 127 -12.86 6.38 1.83
N ASP A 128 -12.86 7.26 2.83
CA ASP A 128 -11.86 8.31 3.03
C ASP A 128 -10.73 7.80 3.93
N ARG A 129 -9.53 7.73 3.35
CA ARG A 129 -8.32 7.26 4.02
C ARG A 129 -7.85 8.23 5.09
N ALA A 130 -8.01 9.54 4.89
CA ALA A 130 -7.46 10.58 5.75
C ALA A 130 -8.27 10.73 7.04
N THR A 131 -9.60 10.80 6.94
CA THR A 131 -10.50 10.87 8.11
C THR A 131 -10.78 9.51 8.75
N HIS A 132 -10.45 8.41 8.06
CA HIS A 132 -10.74 7.02 8.44
C HIS A 132 -12.24 6.71 8.51
N GLN A 133 -12.99 7.20 7.51
CA GLN A 133 -14.44 7.09 7.47
C GLN A 133 -14.93 6.34 6.23
N LEU A 134 -16.03 5.62 6.41
CA LEU A 134 -16.87 5.06 5.35
C LEU A 134 -18.14 5.91 5.24
N HIS A 135 -18.33 6.53 4.08
CA HIS A 135 -19.54 7.28 3.75
C HIS A 135 -20.48 6.40 2.93
N VAL A 136 -21.78 6.48 3.23
CA VAL A 136 -22.86 5.93 2.40
C VAL A 136 -23.57 7.10 1.75
N LEU A 137 -23.55 7.15 0.41
CA LEU A 137 -24.03 8.28 -0.38
C LEU A 137 -25.21 7.89 -1.26
N ARG A 138 -26.13 8.82 -1.50
CA ARG A 138 -27.23 8.70 -2.47
C ARG A 138 -27.05 9.74 -3.56
N TYR A 139 -26.91 9.30 -4.81
CA TYR A 139 -26.93 10.21 -5.95
C TYR A 139 -28.35 10.40 -6.47
N GLN A 140 -28.76 11.66 -6.69
CA GLN A 140 -30.04 12.05 -7.26
C GLN A 140 -29.78 13.25 -8.19
N PRO A 141 -29.54 13.05 -9.49
CA PRO A 141 -29.06 14.09 -10.40
C PRO A 141 -29.82 15.43 -10.27
N PRO A 142 -29.13 16.58 -10.06
CA PRO A 142 -27.68 16.81 -10.07
C PRO A 142 -27.04 16.88 -8.65
N ARG A 143 -27.60 16.18 -7.65
CA ARG A 143 -27.20 16.29 -6.24
C ARG A 143 -26.67 14.98 -5.66
N LEU A 144 -25.77 15.10 -4.68
CA LEU A 144 -25.23 13.98 -3.92
C LEU A 144 -25.54 14.17 -2.42
N GLU A 145 -26.16 13.19 -1.78
CA GLU A 145 -26.55 13.23 -0.38
C GLU A 145 -25.70 12.26 0.44
N VAL A 146 -25.03 12.75 1.51
CA VAL A 146 -24.43 11.87 2.52
C VAL A 146 -25.55 11.32 3.40
N VAL A 147 -25.93 10.05 3.17
CA VAL A 147 -26.98 9.34 3.93
C VAL A 147 -26.47 8.94 5.30
N ARG A 148 -25.21 8.49 5.37
CA ARG A 148 -24.56 8.05 6.61
C ARG A 148 -23.04 8.19 6.53
N THR A 149 -22.40 8.38 7.68
CA THR A 149 -20.96 8.18 7.87
C THR A 149 -20.75 7.16 8.99
N LEU A 150 -19.69 6.36 8.87
CA LEU A 150 -19.26 5.34 9.83
C LEU A 150 -17.74 5.48 10.04
N ASP A 151 -17.30 5.50 11.29
CA ASP A 151 -15.86 5.43 11.59
C ASP A 151 -15.34 4.00 11.40
N VAL A 152 -14.20 3.85 10.72
CA VAL A 152 -13.53 2.56 10.45
C VAL A 152 -12.07 2.60 10.93
N PRO A 153 -11.38 1.44 11.09
CA PRO A 153 -10.00 1.41 11.57
C PRO A 153 -9.03 2.19 10.66
N HIS A 154 -7.96 2.70 11.27
CA HIS A 154 -7.01 3.64 10.68
C HIS A 154 -6.52 3.20 9.28
N THR A 155 -6.60 4.15 8.33
CA THR A 155 -6.24 3.98 6.91
C THR A 155 -7.09 2.90 6.19
N PRO A 156 -8.39 3.11 5.96
CA PRO A 156 -9.14 2.31 4.99
C PRO A 156 -8.53 2.47 3.58
N VAL A 157 -8.55 1.41 2.77
CA VAL A 157 -7.88 1.37 1.46
C VAL A 157 -8.60 0.60 0.35
N GLN A 158 -9.59 -0.24 0.69
CA GLN A 158 -10.32 -1.07 -0.26
C GLN A 158 -11.67 -1.50 0.32
N LEU A 159 -12.67 -1.66 -0.54
CA LEU A 159 -14.00 -2.17 -0.27
C LEU A 159 -14.22 -3.50 -1.02
N ALA A 160 -15.07 -4.35 -0.48
CA ALA A 160 -15.66 -5.46 -1.23
C ALA A 160 -17.10 -5.68 -0.78
N PHE A 161 -18.04 -5.67 -1.73
CA PHE A 161 -19.43 -6.05 -1.49
C PHE A 161 -19.67 -7.50 -1.95
N ASP A 162 -20.53 -8.27 -1.27
CA ASP A 162 -20.78 -9.66 -1.66
C ASP A 162 -21.87 -9.80 -2.73
N ALA A 163 -21.73 -10.78 -3.62
CA ALA A 163 -22.64 -10.98 -4.75
C ALA A 163 -24.09 -11.32 -4.35
N ASN A 164 -24.33 -11.65 -3.08
CA ASN A 164 -25.67 -11.84 -2.52
C ASN A 164 -26.34 -10.51 -2.11
N GLN A 165 -25.60 -9.41 -2.07
CA GLN A 165 -26.00 -8.09 -1.59
C GLN A 165 -26.45 -8.13 -0.12
N GLN A 166 -25.60 -8.65 0.77
CA GLN A 166 -25.90 -8.83 2.20
C GLN A 166 -24.80 -8.32 3.14
N GLN A 167 -23.59 -8.06 2.66
CA GLN A 167 -22.47 -7.68 3.51
C GLN A 167 -21.38 -6.92 2.75
N LEU A 168 -20.75 -5.98 3.45
CA LEU A 168 -19.60 -5.20 2.98
C LEU A 168 -18.39 -5.50 3.88
N ALA A 169 -17.22 -5.64 3.25
CA ALA A 169 -15.93 -5.64 3.93
C ALA A 169 -15.19 -4.32 3.66
N VAL A 170 -14.45 -3.81 4.65
CA VAL A 170 -13.54 -2.68 4.53
C VAL A 170 -12.15 -3.10 4.97
N ALA A 171 -11.15 -3.00 4.09
CA ALA A 171 -9.75 -3.24 4.42
C ALA A 171 -9.11 -1.97 5.00
N SER A 172 -8.53 -2.08 6.19
CA SER A 172 -7.75 -1.02 6.85
C SER A 172 -6.28 -1.42 6.98
N LEU A 173 -5.43 -0.73 6.23
CA LEU A 173 -4.06 -1.15 5.90
C LEU A 173 -3.14 -1.21 7.13
N TRP A 174 -2.78 -0.05 7.68
CA TRP A 174 -1.76 0.04 8.75
C TRP A 174 -2.24 -0.50 10.08
N SER A 175 -3.55 -0.42 10.36
CA SER A 175 -4.14 -1.07 11.51
C SER A 175 -4.20 -2.60 11.38
N ARG A 176 -3.90 -3.16 10.19
CA ARG A 176 -4.03 -4.59 9.86
C ARG A 176 -5.38 -5.13 10.33
N ARG A 177 -6.45 -4.49 9.87
CA ARG A 177 -7.83 -4.77 10.30
C ARG A 177 -8.78 -4.87 9.13
N LEU A 178 -9.82 -5.67 9.31
CA LEU A 178 -11.05 -5.60 8.52
C LEU A 178 -12.18 -5.02 9.36
N SER A 179 -13.07 -4.27 8.74
CA SER A 179 -14.44 -4.10 9.24
C SER A 179 -15.38 -4.94 8.39
N LEU A 180 -16.18 -5.77 9.04
CA LEU A 180 -17.26 -6.54 8.42
C LEU A 180 -18.58 -5.87 8.80
N LEU A 181 -19.45 -5.61 7.83
CA LEU A 181 -20.72 -4.93 8.01
C LEU A 181 -21.84 -5.72 7.33
N ASP A 182 -22.99 -5.80 7.98
CA ASP A 182 -24.23 -6.31 7.38
C ASP A 182 -24.91 -5.20 6.57
N TRP A 183 -25.51 -5.56 5.44
CA TRP A 183 -26.35 -4.70 4.62
C TRP A 183 -27.80 -5.19 4.63
N ASP A 184 -28.73 -4.29 4.93
CA ASP A 184 -30.17 -4.51 4.78
C ASP A 184 -30.72 -3.64 3.65
N GLU A 185 -31.02 -4.28 2.52
CA GLU A 185 -31.63 -3.67 1.34
C GLU A 185 -32.95 -2.96 1.66
N ALA A 186 -33.79 -3.58 2.49
CA ALA A 186 -35.16 -3.12 2.75
C ALA A 186 -35.21 -1.83 3.60
N SER A 187 -34.13 -1.53 4.34
CA SER A 187 -33.92 -0.23 4.99
C SER A 187 -32.76 0.57 4.38
N SER A 188 -32.17 0.10 3.27
CA SER A 188 -30.96 0.64 2.61
C SER A 188 -29.86 1.02 3.60
N THR A 189 -29.63 0.17 4.61
CA THR A 189 -28.84 0.49 5.80
C THR A 189 -27.69 -0.49 6.00
N LEU A 190 -26.49 0.07 6.19
CA LEU A 190 -25.28 -0.66 6.54
C LEU A 190 -25.02 -0.64 8.06
N THR A 191 -24.78 -1.79 8.69
CA THR A 191 -24.53 -1.90 10.14
C THR A 191 -23.23 -2.65 10.44
N PRO A 192 -22.29 -2.08 11.23
CA PRO A 192 -21.06 -2.78 11.60
C PRO A 192 -21.32 -4.06 12.41
N ARG A 193 -20.84 -5.20 11.89
CA ARG A 193 -20.96 -6.54 12.47
C ARG A 193 -19.77 -6.89 13.37
N ARG A 194 -18.55 -6.65 12.88
CA ARG A 194 -17.30 -7.07 13.55
C ARG A 194 -16.09 -6.30 13.04
N GLN A 195 -15.08 -6.11 13.89
CA GLN A 195 -13.71 -5.81 13.45
C GLN A 195 -12.84 -7.06 13.64
N VAL A 196 -11.91 -7.29 12.71
CA VAL A 196 -11.04 -8.48 12.67
C VAL A 196 -9.58 -8.03 12.59
N ASP A 197 -8.77 -8.39 13.58
CA ASP A 197 -7.32 -8.17 13.56
C ASP A 197 -6.65 -9.24 12.68
N LEU A 198 -5.79 -8.82 11.74
CA LEU A 198 -5.02 -9.69 10.84
C LEU A 198 -3.53 -9.70 11.18
N GLU A 199 -2.83 -10.72 10.67
CA GLU A 199 -1.37 -10.81 10.70
C GLU A 199 -0.73 -10.00 9.55
N VAL A 200 -1.37 -9.96 8.38
CA VAL A 200 -0.94 -9.23 7.17
C VAL A 200 -1.60 -7.84 7.06
N ALA A 201 -1.10 -6.98 6.17
CA ALA A 201 -1.73 -5.69 5.88
C ALA A 201 -2.75 -5.88 4.74
N PRO A 202 -4.07 -5.84 5.00
CA PRO A 202 -5.06 -6.16 3.98
C PRO A 202 -5.11 -5.07 2.91
N ARG A 203 -5.24 -5.49 1.65
CA ARG A 203 -5.74 -4.58 0.60
C ARG A 203 -6.81 -5.22 -0.26
N GLN A 204 -6.46 -5.92 -1.34
CA GLN A 204 -7.49 -6.46 -2.22
C GLN A 204 -8.28 -7.59 -1.53
N MET A 205 -9.61 -7.54 -1.65
CA MET A 205 -10.53 -8.50 -1.06
C MET A 205 -11.56 -8.97 -2.09
N GLN A 206 -11.99 -10.22 -2.00
CA GLN A 206 -13.01 -10.79 -2.86
C GLN A 206 -13.89 -11.78 -2.09
N PHE A 207 -15.20 -11.58 -2.12
CA PHE A 207 -16.15 -12.59 -1.62
C PHE A 207 -16.27 -13.76 -2.60
N VAL A 208 -16.26 -14.98 -2.07
CA VAL A 208 -16.31 -16.26 -2.77
C VAL A 208 -17.23 -17.24 -2.03
N GLU A 209 -17.51 -18.39 -2.64
CA GLU A 209 -18.46 -19.40 -2.10
C GLU A 209 -19.84 -18.79 -1.74
N GLN A 210 -20.41 -17.97 -2.63
CA GLN A 210 -21.68 -17.26 -2.42
C GLN A 210 -21.67 -16.44 -1.12
N GLY A 211 -20.66 -15.56 -0.95
CA GLY A 211 -20.52 -14.70 0.23
C GLY A 211 -20.07 -15.41 1.51
N ARG A 212 -19.98 -16.75 1.53
CA ARG A 212 -19.58 -17.52 2.71
C ARG A 212 -18.12 -17.32 3.10
N THR A 213 -17.28 -16.85 2.19
CA THR A 213 -15.85 -16.65 2.44
C THR A 213 -15.33 -15.39 1.80
N LEU A 214 -14.43 -14.72 2.51
CA LEU A 214 -13.74 -13.54 2.04
C LEU A 214 -12.26 -13.93 1.82
N ILE A 215 -11.81 -13.86 0.57
CA ILE A 215 -10.38 -13.88 0.27
C ILE A 215 -9.83 -12.48 0.53
N VAL A 216 -8.68 -12.39 1.19
CA VAL A 216 -7.98 -11.15 1.51
C VAL A 216 -6.52 -11.31 1.13
N ALA A 217 -6.03 -10.45 0.24
CA ALA A 217 -4.63 -10.36 -0.13
C ALA A 217 -3.87 -9.41 0.80
N ASP A 218 -2.64 -9.79 1.14
CA ASP A 218 -1.64 -8.88 1.67
C ASP A 218 -1.30 -7.80 0.63
N ASN A 219 -1.17 -6.55 1.07
CA ASN A 219 -0.86 -5.42 0.20
C ASN A 219 0.53 -5.53 -0.43
N PHE A 220 1.48 -6.04 0.34
CA PHE A 220 2.91 -5.93 0.05
C PHE A 220 3.48 -7.23 -0.52
N GLY A 221 3.37 -8.34 0.20
CA GLY A 221 3.90 -9.65 -0.17
C GLY A 221 2.91 -10.56 -0.89
N GLY A 222 3.18 -11.86 -0.82
CA GLY A 222 2.42 -12.91 -1.50
C GLY A 222 1.62 -13.79 -0.53
N HIS A 223 0.74 -13.19 0.28
CA HIS A 223 -0.14 -13.94 1.18
C HIS A 223 -1.61 -13.75 0.83
N LEU A 224 -2.34 -14.87 0.76
CA LEU A 224 -3.80 -14.92 0.64
C LEU A 224 -4.39 -15.56 1.89
N LEU A 225 -5.22 -14.82 2.61
CA LEU A 225 -6.03 -15.35 3.71
C LEU A 225 -7.44 -15.63 3.20
N ALA A 226 -7.99 -16.80 3.53
CA ALA A 226 -9.40 -17.12 3.31
C ALA A 226 -10.13 -17.12 4.65
N LEU A 227 -11.05 -16.18 4.85
CA LEU A 227 -11.78 -15.98 6.10
C LEU A 227 -13.22 -16.48 5.98
N ASN A 228 -13.75 -17.08 7.05
CA ASN A 228 -15.19 -17.24 7.21
C ASN A 228 -15.84 -15.85 7.29
N ALA A 229 -16.70 -15.50 6.35
CA ALA A 229 -17.29 -14.17 6.26
C ALA A 229 -18.10 -13.80 7.52
N ALA A 230 -18.80 -14.77 8.12
CA ALA A 230 -19.73 -14.50 9.24
C ALA A 230 -19.02 -14.03 10.52
N ASP A 231 -17.84 -14.56 10.83
CA ASP A 231 -17.12 -14.33 12.09
C ASP A 231 -15.67 -13.81 11.94
N GLY A 232 -15.14 -13.75 10.72
CA GLY A 232 -13.77 -13.31 10.44
C GLY A 232 -12.68 -14.32 10.76
N SER A 233 -13.01 -15.56 11.16
CA SER A 233 -12.01 -16.58 11.45
C SER A 233 -11.26 -17.03 10.20
N VAL A 234 -9.94 -17.13 10.27
CA VAL A 234 -9.10 -17.61 9.17
C VAL A 234 -9.35 -19.11 8.96
N ARG A 235 -9.93 -19.48 7.82
CA ARG A 235 -10.11 -20.88 7.39
C ARG A 235 -8.81 -21.46 6.82
N ARG A 236 -8.10 -20.67 6.00
CA ARG A 236 -6.82 -21.01 5.36
C ARG A 236 -5.93 -19.78 5.25
N SER A 237 -4.63 -19.99 5.27
CA SER A 237 -3.61 -19.02 4.86
C SER A 237 -2.75 -19.71 3.80
N ARG A 238 -2.46 -19.00 2.71
CA ARG A 238 -1.66 -19.52 1.58
C ARG A 238 -0.57 -18.52 1.24
N SER A 239 0.66 -19.00 1.10
CA SER A 239 1.75 -18.23 0.49
C SER A 239 1.77 -18.53 -1.02
N VAL A 240 1.74 -17.48 -1.82
CA VAL A 240 1.82 -17.52 -3.28
C VAL A 240 3.15 -16.86 -3.71
N PRO A 241 3.86 -17.38 -4.74
CA PRO A 241 4.94 -16.64 -5.38
C PRO A 241 4.36 -15.41 -6.10
N ALA A 242 4.23 -14.32 -5.37
CA ALA A 242 3.71 -13.04 -5.82
C ALA A 242 4.18 -11.92 -4.87
N HIS A 243 4.08 -10.69 -5.33
CA HIS A 243 3.97 -9.50 -4.49
C HIS A 243 3.05 -8.50 -5.20
N LYS A 244 2.67 -7.41 -4.52
CA LYS A 244 1.86 -6.33 -5.10
C LYS A 244 0.59 -6.86 -5.80
N ILE A 245 -0.21 -7.64 -5.09
CA ILE A 245 -1.52 -8.09 -5.59
C ILE A 245 -2.42 -6.85 -5.70
N ARG A 246 -2.98 -6.56 -6.88
CA ARG A 246 -3.62 -5.26 -7.18
C ARG A 246 -5.02 -5.32 -7.77
N GLY A 247 -5.49 -6.50 -8.16
CA GLY A 247 -6.88 -6.78 -8.47
C GLY A 247 -7.20 -8.22 -8.08
N LEU A 248 -8.44 -8.46 -7.66
CA LEU A 248 -9.03 -9.79 -7.47
C LEU A 248 -10.41 -9.79 -8.14
N ALA A 249 -10.74 -10.87 -8.82
CA ALA A 249 -12.06 -11.10 -9.41
C ALA A 249 -12.40 -12.60 -9.36
N VAL A 250 -13.68 -12.96 -9.50
CA VAL A 250 -14.12 -14.36 -9.64
C VAL A 250 -14.58 -14.61 -11.07
N THR A 251 -14.28 -15.78 -11.62
CA THR A 251 -14.83 -16.20 -12.92
C THR A 251 -16.36 -16.29 -12.87
N PRO A 252 -17.09 -16.04 -13.99
CA PRO A 252 -18.57 -16.04 -13.99
C PRO A 252 -19.25 -17.37 -13.57
N ASP A 253 -18.50 -18.47 -13.54
CA ASP A 253 -18.97 -19.78 -13.05
C ASP A 253 -18.76 -19.99 -11.54
N GLY A 254 -18.11 -19.05 -10.85
CA GLY A 254 -17.81 -19.07 -9.41
C GLY A 254 -16.64 -19.97 -9.00
N ASN A 255 -15.94 -20.61 -9.93
CA ASN A 255 -14.99 -21.69 -9.62
C ASN A 255 -13.53 -21.24 -9.47
N ARG A 256 -13.15 -20.06 -9.97
CA ARG A 256 -11.76 -19.58 -9.93
C ARG A 256 -11.67 -18.13 -9.45
N LEU A 257 -10.61 -17.86 -8.70
CA LEU A 257 -10.14 -16.53 -8.36
C LEU A 257 -9.08 -16.10 -9.38
N VAL A 258 -9.30 -14.98 -10.06
CA VAL A 258 -8.28 -14.34 -10.90
C VAL A 258 -7.63 -13.22 -10.10
N MET A 259 -6.30 -13.13 -10.11
CA MET A 259 -5.58 -11.98 -9.55
C MET A 259 -4.64 -11.36 -10.58
N SER A 260 -4.41 -10.06 -10.46
CA SER A 260 -3.25 -9.36 -11.04
C SER A 260 -2.16 -9.18 -9.99
N HIS A 261 -0.92 -9.58 -10.32
CA HIS A 261 0.23 -9.49 -9.43
C HIS A 261 1.56 -9.31 -10.18
N GLN A 262 2.66 -9.16 -9.45
CA GLN A 262 4.03 -9.26 -9.96
C GLN A 262 4.80 -10.40 -9.28
N MET A 263 5.94 -10.83 -9.81
CA MET A 263 6.89 -11.70 -9.11
C MET A 263 8.31 -11.17 -9.24
N LEU A 264 9.04 -11.11 -8.12
CA LEU A 264 10.44 -10.72 -8.07
C LEU A 264 11.29 -11.97 -7.83
N ASN A 265 12.19 -12.26 -8.75
CA ASN A 265 13.00 -13.47 -8.73
C ASN A 265 14.34 -13.23 -8.02
N SER A 266 14.49 -13.78 -6.82
CA SER A 266 15.72 -13.67 -6.02
C SER A 266 16.93 -14.44 -6.59
N LEU A 267 16.75 -15.26 -7.63
CA LEU A 267 17.80 -15.99 -8.33
C LEU A 267 18.23 -15.31 -9.66
N ALA A 268 17.53 -14.25 -10.06
CA ALA A 268 17.90 -13.43 -11.22
C ALA A 268 18.70 -12.20 -10.78
N HIS A 269 19.54 -11.72 -11.70
CA HIS A 269 20.48 -10.62 -11.44
C HIS A 269 20.02 -9.38 -12.21
N ALA A 270 20.38 -8.17 -11.79
CA ALA A 270 20.10 -6.94 -12.53
C ALA A 270 20.94 -6.76 -13.82
N ILE A 271 21.31 -7.85 -14.51
CA ILE A 271 21.92 -7.81 -15.84
C ILE A 271 20.85 -7.59 -16.92
N ARG A 272 21.23 -6.88 -17.99
CA ARG A 272 20.34 -6.59 -19.12
C ARG A 272 19.64 -7.82 -19.71
N ASN A 273 20.28 -8.99 -19.71
CA ASN A 273 19.66 -10.23 -20.18
C ASN A 273 18.44 -10.62 -19.32
N ASP A 274 18.62 -10.72 -18.01
CA ASP A 274 17.60 -11.22 -17.09
C ASP A 274 16.44 -10.22 -16.96
N VAL A 275 16.73 -8.91 -17.11
CA VAL A 275 15.68 -7.89 -17.24
C VAL A 275 14.96 -8.00 -18.60
N HIS A 276 15.66 -8.11 -19.73
CA HIS A 276 15.07 -8.22 -21.08
C HIS A 276 14.07 -9.37 -21.22
N TRP A 277 14.38 -10.53 -20.63
CA TRP A 277 13.53 -11.71 -20.67
C TRP A 277 12.45 -11.76 -19.57
N GLY A 278 12.28 -10.71 -18.75
CA GLY A 278 11.34 -10.70 -17.62
C GLY A 278 11.71 -11.70 -16.50
N LEU A 279 12.95 -12.19 -16.48
CA LEU A 279 13.41 -13.19 -15.50
C LEU A 279 13.63 -12.58 -14.12
N MET A 280 13.94 -11.28 -14.03
CA MET A 280 14.06 -10.55 -12.76
C MET A 280 12.70 -10.13 -12.19
N MET A 281 11.81 -9.64 -13.05
CA MET A 281 10.45 -9.22 -12.69
C MET A 281 9.45 -9.70 -13.74
N SER A 282 8.52 -10.55 -13.34
CA SER A 282 7.33 -10.86 -14.14
C SER A 282 6.13 -10.04 -13.66
N ASN A 283 5.19 -9.83 -14.57
CA ASN A 283 3.89 -9.22 -14.33
C ASN A 283 2.87 -10.26 -14.79
N ASP A 284 1.87 -10.58 -13.99
CA ASP A 284 1.12 -11.83 -14.18
C ASP A 284 -0.38 -11.67 -13.90
N LEU A 285 -1.21 -12.30 -14.74
CA LEU A 285 -2.54 -12.74 -14.33
C LEU A 285 -2.45 -14.20 -13.86
N ARG A 286 -3.10 -14.54 -12.74
CA ARG A 286 -3.11 -15.90 -12.20
C ARG A 286 -4.53 -16.34 -11.86
N TRP A 287 -4.94 -17.48 -12.39
CA TRP A 287 -6.18 -18.17 -12.10
C TRP A 287 -5.93 -19.26 -11.06
N LEU A 288 -6.48 -19.08 -9.86
CA LEU A 288 -6.46 -20.07 -8.78
C LEU A 288 -7.80 -20.79 -8.70
N ASP A 289 -7.79 -22.12 -8.68
CA ASP A 289 -8.98 -22.92 -8.46
C ASP A 289 -9.46 -22.80 -7.00
N LEU A 290 -10.70 -22.34 -6.80
CA LEU A 290 -11.21 -22.02 -5.46
C LEU A 290 -11.46 -23.25 -4.59
N GLU A 291 -11.80 -24.40 -5.18
CA GLU A 291 -11.97 -25.64 -4.43
C GLU A 291 -10.63 -26.06 -3.82
N VAL A 292 -9.56 -26.03 -4.63
CA VAL A 292 -8.23 -26.44 -4.20
C VAL A 292 -7.59 -25.40 -3.27
N LEU A 293 -7.72 -24.11 -3.55
CA LEU A 293 -7.18 -23.02 -2.71
C LEU A 293 -7.70 -23.10 -1.27
N LEU A 294 -8.98 -23.47 -1.11
CA LEU A 294 -9.69 -23.61 0.17
C LEU A 294 -9.58 -25.01 0.80
N SER A 295 -9.00 -25.98 0.09
CA SER A 295 -8.81 -27.38 0.54
C SER A 295 -7.76 -27.51 1.65
N GLU A 296 -7.34 -28.75 1.96
CA GLU A 296 -6.20 -29.07 2.84
C GLU A 296 -4.95 -29.51 2.06
N ASP A 297 -4.99 -29.48 0.72
CA ASP A 297 -3.83 -29.75 -0.12
C ASP A 297 -2.86 -28.55 -0.10
N ASP A 298 -1.56 -28.81 -0.04
CA ASP A 298 -0.53 -27.77 -0.12
C ASP A 298 -0.02 -27.55 -1.56
N ASP A 299 -0.22 -28.52 -2.47
CA ASP A 299 -0.14 -28.25 -3.92
C ASP A 299 -1.49 -27.72 -4.42
N PHE A 300 -1.75 -26.45 -4.14
CA PHE A 300 -2.91 -25.75 -4.69
C PHE A 300 -2.71 -25.23 -6.13
N TYR A 301 -1.67 -25.68 -6.83
CA TYR A 301 -1.37 -25.28 -8.20
C TYR A 301 -1.83 -26.30 -9.26
N HIS A 302 -2.08 -27.56 -8.90
CA HIS A 302 -2.41 -28.62 -9.86
C HIS A 302 -3.68 -28.40 -10.73
N ARG A 303 -4.57 -27.45 -10.37
CA ARG A 303 -5.74 -27.00 -11.17
C ARG A 303 -5.69 -25.51 -11.55
N SER A 304 -4.61 -24.83 -11.16
CA SER A 304 -4.41 -23.38 -11.29
C SER A 304 -3.40 -23.08 -12.42
N HIS A 305 -3.40 -21.86 -12.96
CA HIS A 305 -2.42 -21.46 -13.97
C HIS A 305 -2.11 -19.95 -13.94
N MET A 306 -1.16 -19.54 -14.78
CA MET A 306 -0.61 -18.19 -14.88
C MET A 306 -0.52 -17.79 -16.36
N HIS A 307 -0.80 -16.53 -16.65
CA HIS A 307 -0.57 -15.89 -17.94
C HIS A 307 0.39 -14.70 -17.72
N PRO A 308 1.68 -14.82 -18.10
CA PRO A 308 2.64 -13.73 -18.02
C PRO A 308 2.27 -12.58 -18.96
N LEU A 309 2.35 -11.35 -18.45
CA LEU A 309 1.94 -10.13 -19.12
C LEU A 309 3.15 -9.42 -19.72
N GLY A 310 3.14 -9.26 -21.04
CA GLY A 310 4.22 -8.66 -21.80
C GLY A 310 5.23 -9.66 -22.34
N GLN A 311 6.21 -9.14 -23.08
CA GLN A 311 7.22 -9.91 -23.80
C GLN A 311 8.50 -9.07 -23.93
N PRO A 312 9.66 -9.65 -24.32
CA PRO A 312 10.88 -8.87 -24.56
C PRO A 312 10.63 -7.74 -25.57
N GLY A 313 11.08 -6.53 -25.24
CA GLY A 313 10.76 -5.29 -25.97
C GLY A 313 9.42 -4.62 -25.62
N ALA A 314 8.54 -5.27 -24.84
CA ALA A 314 7.22 -4.79 -24.45
C ALA A 314 6.73 -5.47 -23.15
N GLY A 315 7.41 -5.20 -22.03
CA GLY A 315 6.97 -5.60 -20.70
C GLY A 315 5.72 -4.84 -20.25
N MET A 316 5.00 -5.39 -19.27
CA MET A 316 3.74 -4.84 -18.76
C MET A 316 3.84 -4.47 -17.28
N ALA A 317 4.76 -3.56 -16.94
CA ALA A 317 5.01 -3.12 -15.56
C ALA A 317 3.72 -2.69 -14.82
N ASP A 318 3.61 -3.13 -13.58
CA ASP A 318 2.60 -2.69 -12.61
C ASP A 318 1.14 -2.93 -13.07
N PRO A 319 0.73 -4.20 -13.26
CA PRO A 319 -0.68 -4.53 -13.39
C PRO A 319 -1.43 -4.11 -12.12
N ALA A 320 -2.61 -3.52 -12.32
CA ALA A 320 -3.38 -2.78 -11.33
C ALA A 320 -4.77 -3.42 -11.13
N GLY A 321 -5.84 -2.62 -11.02
CA GLY A 321 -7.21 -3.12 -10.94
C GLY A 321 -7.58 -4.01 -12.12
N LEU A 322 -8.44 -5.00 -11.87
CA LEU A 322 -8.91 -5.97 -12.86
C LEU A 322 -10.39 -6.27 -12.65
N ALA A 323 -11.10 -6.47 -13.75
CA ALA A 323 -12.51 -6.84 -13.77
C ALA A 323 -12.74 -8.04 -14.70
N MET A 324 -13.87 -8.72 -14.51
CA MET A 324 -14.36 -9.75 -15.43
C MET A 324 -15.75 -9.41 -15.97
N SER A 325 -15.97 -9.65 -17.26
CA SER A 325 -17.30 -9.54 -17.87
C SER A 325 -18.15 -10.77 -17.52
N THR A 326 -19.48 -10.61 -17.57
CA THR A 326 -20.43 -11.73 -17.49
C THR A 326 -20.25 -12.77 -18.61
N GLN A 327 -19.53 -12.42 -19.68
CA GLN A 327 -19.19 -13.28 -20.82
C GLN A 327 -17.81 -13.95 -20.68
N GLY A 328 -17.10 -13.76 -19.56
CA GLY A 328 -15.79 -14.36 -19.29
C GLY A 328 -14.59 -13.63 -19.90
N ASP A 329 -14.78 -12.41 -20.39
CA ASP A 329 -13.66 -11.51 -20.70
C ASP A 329 -12.99 -11.05 -19.41
N VAL A 330 -11.66 -10.92 -19.42
CA VAL A 330 -10.90 -10.25 -18.36
C VAL A 330 -10.35 -8.94 -18.89
N ALA A 331 -10.42 -7.90 -18.07
CA ALA A 331 -9.76 -6.62 -18.28
C ALA A 331 -8.79 -6.38 -17.11
N VAL A 332 -7.58 -5.90 -17.42
CA VAL A 332 -6.60 -5.49 -16.39
C VAL A 332 -5.91 -4.19 -16.80
N ALA A 333 -5.93 -3.19 -15.90
CA ALA A 333 -5.13 -1.99 -16.05
C ALA A 333 -3.64 -2.30 -15.85
N VAL A 334 -2.77 -1.67 -16.63
CA VAL A 334 -1.32 -1.81 -16.53
C VAL A 334 -0.70 -0.42 -16.39
N GLN A 335 -0.47 -0.03 -15.13
CA GLN A 335 -0.18 1.35 -14.75
C GLN A 335 1.16 1.84 -15.30
N GLY A 336 2.16 0.95 -15.39
CA GLY A 336 3.54 1.32 -15.69
C GLY A 336 3.83 1.61 -17.16
N VAL A 337 2.99 1.15 -18.08
CA VAL A 337 3.17 1.32 -19.55
C VAL A 337 1.96 1.92 -20.26
N ASP A 338 1.00 2.46 -19.48
CA ASP A 338 -0.19 3.15 -19.98
C ASP A 338 -1.04 2.26 -20.92
N ARG A 339 -1.32 1.03 -20.46
CA ARG A 339 -2.10 0.01 -21.20
C ARG A 339 -3.26 -0.54 -20.39
N VAL A 340 -4.25 -1.08 -21.10
CA VAL A 340 -5.20 -2.07 -20.57
C VAL A 340 -5.08 -3.31 -21.44
N LEU A 341 -5.08 -4.50 -20.83
CA LEU A 341 -5.17 -5.77 -21.55
C LEU A 341 -6.62 -6.27 -21.50
N VAL A 342 -7.17 -6.69 -22.63
CA VAL A 342 -8.55 -7.21 -22.73
C VAL A 342 -8.61 -8.48 -23.59
N GLY A 343 -9.28 -9.52 -23.11
CA GLY A 343 -9.51 -10.76 -23.86
C GLY A 343 -9.99 -11.92 -22.98
N LYS A 344 -9.78 -13.18 -23.38
CA LYS A 344 -10.30 -14.38 -22.68
C LYS A 344 -9.21 -15.38 -22.32
N GLU A 345 -9.40 -16.04 -21.17
CA GLU A 345 -8.60 -17.19 -20.76
C GLU A 345 -8.68 -18.32 -21.81
N SER A 346 -9.88 -18.60 -22.31
CA SER A 346 -10.20 -19.80 -23.10
C SER A 346 -9.61 -19.85 -24.51
N ASP A 347 -9.17 -18.71 -25.05
CA ASP A 347 -8.42 -18.61 -26.31
C ASP A 347 -7.04 -17.96 -26.13
N PHE A 348 -6.65 -17.67 -24.88
CA PHE A 348 -5.42 -16.96 -24.49
C PHE A 348 -5.25 -15.57 -25.13
N SER A 349 -6.33 -14.91 -25.56
CA SER A 349 -6.27 -13.51 -26.00
C SER A 349 -6.12 -12.56 -24.79
N LEU A 350 -5.14 -11.66 -24.87
CA LEU A 350 -4.99 -10.49 -23.98
C LEU A 350 -4.40 -9.35 -24.81
N ASP A 351 -5.25 -8.61 -25.51
CA ASP A 351 -4.83 -7.58 -26.44
C ASP A 351 -4.52 -6.27 -25.71
N ALA A 352 -3.34 -5.71 -25.94
CA ALA A 352 -2.83 -4.53 -25.26
C ALA A 352 -3.31 -3.23 -25.93
N ILE A 353 -4.35 -2.62 -25.37
CA ILE A 353 -4.94 -1.37 -25.84
C ILE A 353 -4.19 -0.18 -25.26
N ALA A 354 -3.81 0.78 -26.13
CA ALA A 354 -3.18 2.03 -25.71
C ALA A 354 -4.23 2.96 -25.10
N VAL A 355 -3.99 3.41 -23.86
CA VAL A 355 -4.94 4.23 -23.10
C VAL A 355 -4.23 5.45 -22.49
N GLY A 356 -4.94 6.20 -21.65
CA GLY A 356 -4.40 7.32 -20.89
C GLY A 356 -3.31 6.97 -19.87
N PRO A 357 -2.45 7.93 -19.46
CA PRO A 357 -1.38 7.68 -18.51
C PRO A 357 -1.87 7.24 -17.12
N GLY A 358 -1.26 6.18 -16.61
CA GLY A 358 -1.56 5.60 -15.31
C GLY A 358 -3.00 5.08 -15.18
N PRO A 359 -3.43 4.13 -16.03
CA PRO A 359 -4.66 3.39 -15.76
C PRO A 359 -4.51 2.66 -14.42
N VAL A 360 -5.49 2.82 -13.53
CA VAL A 360 -5.43 2.24 -12.17
C VAL A 360 -6.50 1.19 -11.92
N ASP A 361 -7.66 1.35 -12.53
CA ASP A 361 -8.85 0.56 -12.24
C ASP A 361 -9.81 0.54 -13.44
N VAL A 362 -10.63 -0.51 -13.54
CA VAL A 362 -11.46 -0.83 -14.72
C VAL A 362 -12.81 -1.43 -14.36
N VAL A 363 -13.87 -1.07 -15.10
CA VAL A 363 -15.21 -1.66 -14.94
C VAL A 363 -15.90 -1.86 -16.30
N PHE A 364 -16.50 -3.03 -16.52
CA PHE A 364 -17.29 -3.33 -17.73
C PHE A 364 -18.71 -2.73 -17.62
N SER A 365 -19.34 -2.41 -18.76
CA SER A 365 -20.79 -2.21 -18.83
C SER A 365 -21.55 -3.52 -18.51
N PRO A 366 -22.83 -3.46 -18.05
CA PRO A 366 -23.58 -4.66 -17.67
C PRO A 366 -23.77 -5.70 -18.79
N ASP A 367 -23.72 -5.27 -20.05
CA ASP A 367 -23.76 -6.13 -21.25
C ASP A 367 -22.37 -6.64 -21.70
N GLY A 368 -21.29 -6.08 -21.13
CA GLY A 368 -19.89 -6.36 -21.52
C GLY A 368 -19.43 -5.71 -22.82
N ALA A 369 -20.23 -4.82 -23.44
CA ALA A 369 -19.89 -4.20 -24.72
C ALA A 369 -18.88 -3.04 -24.59
N SER A 370 -18.87 -2.35 -23.46
CA SER A 370 -17.95 -1.25 -23.15
C SER A 370 -17.09 -1.56 -21.92
N LEU A 371 -15.87 -1.03 -21.91
CA LEU A 371 -14.97 -1.05 -20.77
C LEU A 371 -14.57 0.38 -20.41
N TYR A 372 -14.73 0.73 -19.14
CA TYR A 372 -14.39 2.03 -18.57
C TYR A 372 -13.09 1.92 -17.78
N VAL A 373 -12.22 2.92 -17.90
CA VAL A 373 -10.86 2.90 -17.32
C VAL A 373 -10.56 4.22 -16.64
N ALA A 374 -10.19 4.20 -15.35
CA ALA A 374 -9.78 5.41 -14.61
C ALA A 374 -8.28 5.68 -14.77
N HIS A 375 -7.92 6.94 -15.08
CA HIS A 375 -6.54 7.40 -15.26
C HIS A 375 -6.12 8.38 -14.19
N ARG A 376 -5.11 7.98 -13.41
CA ARG A 376 -4.60 8.73 -12.26
C ARG A 376 -3.82 9.99 -12.65
N TRP A 377 -3.09 9.98 -13.77
CA TRP A 377 -2.04 10.97 -14.03
C TRP A 377 -2.50 12.23 -14.78
N ASP A 378 -3.72 12.27 -15.31
CA ASP A 378 -4.29 13.44 -15.98
C ASP A 378 -5.82 13.54 -15.79
N ASP A 379 -6.31 13.07 -14.64
CA ASP A 379 -7.69 13.24 -14.16
C ASP A 379 -8.76 12.89 -15.20
N SER A 380 -8.74 11.67 -15.73
CA SER A 380 -9.58 11.30 -16.86
C SER A 380 -10.10 9.86 -16.81
N VAL A 381 -11.10 9.57 -17.64
CA VAL A 381 -11.63 8.23 -17.93
C VAL A 381 -11.50 7.94 -19.41
N SER A 382 -11.24 6.69 -19.77
CA SER A 382 -11.40 6.18 -21.14
C SER A 382 -12.59 5.24 -21.24
N ILE A 383 -13.35 5.31 -22.33
CA ILE A 383 -14.32 4.28 -22.76
C ILE A 383 -13.71 3.52 -23.94
N ILE A 384 -13.80 2.20 -23.92
CA ILE A 384 -13.29 1.29 -24.95
C ILE A 384 -14.44 0.38 -25.39
N ASP A 385 -14.70 0.30 -26.70
CA ASP A 385 -15.54 -0.77 -27.26
C ASP A 385 -14.78 -2.11 -27.17
N VAL A 386 -15.34 -3.09 -26.47
CA VAL A 386 -14.65 -4.35 -26.17
C VAL A 386 -14.46 -5.24 -27.41
N ALA A 387 -15.36 -5.14 -28.39
CA ALA A 387 -15.34 -5.94 -29.60
C ALA A 387 -14.46 -5.33 -30.71
N GLN A 388 -14.45 -4.00 -30.83
CA GLN A 388 -13.65 -3.27 -31.82
C GLN A 388 -12.25 -2.92 -31.31
N ARG A 389 -12.09 -2.74 -29.99
CA ARG A 389 -10.84 -2.39 -29.27
C ARG A 389 -10.28 -0.99 -29.58
N ASP A 390 -10.98 -0.25 -30.44
CA ASP A 390 -10.86 1.16 -30.81
C ASP A 390 -12.23 1.56 -31.42
N PRO A 391 -12.78 2.79 -31.28
CA PRO A 391 -12.19 4.00 -30.71
C PRO A 391 -12.06 3.97 -29.19
N VAL A 392 -10.92 4.43 -28.68
CA VAL A 392 -10.77 4.83 -27.27
C VAL A 392 -11.29 6.26 -27.09
N VAL A 393 -12.50 6.42 -26.54
CA VAL A 393 -13.10 7.74 -26.26
C VAL A 393 -12.57 8.24 -24.91
N ARG A 394 -12.06 9.48 -24.87
CA ARG A 394 -11.43 10.02 -23.66
C ARG A 394 -12.20 11.20 -23.05
N ILE A 395 -12.33 11.17 -21.72
CA ILE A 395 -13.14 12.08 -20.91
C ILE A 395 -12.24 12.69 -19.84
N ALA A 396 -12.02 14.01 -19.87
CA ALA A 396 -11.45 14.71 -18.72
C ALA A 396 -12.53 14.85 -17.64
N LEU A 397 -12.21 14.57 -16.38
CA LEU A 397 -13.12 14.72 -15.23
C LEU A 397 -13.29 16.19 -14.79
N GLY A 398 -12.57 17.10 -15.43
CA GLY A 398 -12.65 18.55 -15.25
C GLY A 398 -11.38 19.23 -15.77
N ASN A 399 -11.13 20.46 -15.32
CA ASN A 399 -9.84 21.11 -15.56
C ASN A 399 -8.71 20.34 -14.85
N VAL A 400 -7.56 20.19 -15.53
CA VAL A 400 -6.37 19.51 -15.01
C VAL A 400 -5.27 20.56 -14.78
N PRO A 401 -4.89 20.87 -13.53
CA PRO A 401 -3.82 21.83 -13.23
C PRO A 401 -2.45 21.40 -13.75
N ASP A 402 -1.49 22.32 -13.81
CA ASP A 402 -0.08 21.98 -14.10
C ASP A 402 0.46 20.96 -13.07
N GLU A 403 1.37 20.09 -13.51
CA GLU A 403 1.97 19.05 -12.67
C GLU A 403 3.09 19.62 -11.79
N SER A 404 2.94 19.51 -10.47
CA SER A 404 4.00 19.90 -9.52
C SER A 404 5.18 18.91 -9.52
N GLU A 405 6.34 19.32 -9.00
CA GLU A 405 7.52 18.42 -8.88
C GLU A 405 7.22 17.17 -8.04
N LEU A 406 6.36 17.27 -7.03
CA LEU A 406 5.94 16.15 -6.20
C LEU A 406 5.09 15.13 -6.98
N GLU A 407 4.18 15.62 -7.84
CA GLU A 407 3.30 14.79 -8.66
C GLU A 407 4.04 14.15 -9.83
N LEU A 408 4.96 14.90 -10.45
CA LEU A 408 5.94 14.38 -11.39
C LEU A 408 6.74 13.23 -10.73
N GLY A 409 7.27 13.44 -9.52
CA GLY A 409 7.99 12.43 -8.76
C GLY A 409 7.16 11.18 -8.49
N ARG A 410 5.91 11.36 -8.03
CA ARG A 410 4.96 10.27 -7.82
C ARG A 410 4.69 9.51 -9.11
N ARG A 411 4.44 10.19 -10.22
CA ARG A 411 4.19 9.56 -11.53
C ARG A 411 5.42 8.77 -12.02
N LEU A 412 6.61 9.35 -11.95
CA LEU A 412 7.86 8.71 -12.36
C LEU A 412 8.14 7.42 -11.58
N PHE A 413 7.85 7.42 -10.28
CA PHE A 413 7.97 6.25 -9.40
C PHE A 413 7.11 5.05 -9.87
N HIS A 414 6.04 5.31 -10.61
CA HIS A 414 5.14 4.33 -11.22
C HIS A 414 5.35 4.14 -12.73
N GLN A 415 6.37 4.72 -13.38
CA GLN A 415 6.56 4.62 -14.83
C GLN A 415 7.61 3.58 -15.24
N GLY A 416 7.16 2.54 -15.96
CA GLY A 416 7.99 1.44 -16.47
C GLY A 416 9.01 1.85 -17.53
N ARG A 417 8.86 3.01 -18.19
CA ARG A 417 9.87 3.52 -19.16
C ARG A 417 11.25 3.79 -18.55
N LEU A 418 11.35 3.84 -17.22
CA LEU A 418 12.62 3.94 -16.49
C LEU A 418 13.27 2.56 -16.25
N ALA A 419 12.71 1.49 -16.82
CA ALA A 419 13.30 0.17 -16.91
C ALA A 419 13.48 -0.27 -18.36
N HIS A 420 14.44 -1.17 -18.59
CA HIS A 420 14.60 -1.88 -19.85
C HIS A 420 13.31 -2.62 -20.22
N ASP A 421 12.85 -2.42 -21.47
CA ASP A 421 11.61 -2.92 -22.06
C ASP A 421 10.29 -2.63 -21.31
N GLY A 422 10.28 -1.89 -20.20
CA GLY A 422 9.04 -1.63 -19.44
C GLY A 422 8.60 -2.77 -18.52
N TRP A 423 9.52 -3.61 -18.04
CA TRP A 423 9.20 -4.75 -17.15
C TRP A 423 8.85 -4.38 -15.70
N MET A 424 9.34 -3.25 -15.17
CA MET A 424 9.13 -2.83 -13.78
C MET A 424 9.20 -1.31 -13.61
N SER A 425 8.66 -0.78 -12.52
CA SER A 425 8.95 0.58 -12.01
C SER A 425 9.54 0.52 -10.60
N CYS A 426 9.90 1.67 -10.02
CA CYS A 426 10.28 1.76 -8.61
C CYS A 426 9.17 1.19 -7.71
N SER A 427 7.90 1.43 -8.05
CA SER A 427 6.73 0.95 -7.31
C SER A 427 6.51 -0.57 -7.39
N SER A 428 7.19 -1.30 -8.28
CA SER A 428 7.09 -2.77 -8.34
C SER A 428 7.78 -3.39 -7.11
N CYS A 429 9.07 -3.07 -6.91
CA CYS A 429 9.80 -3.49 -5.71
C CYS A 429 9.31 -2.74 -4.46
N HIS A 430 9.17 -1.41 -4.56
CA HIS A 430 8.78 -0.56 -3.43
C HIS A 430 7.27 -0.32 -3.40
N VAL A 431 6.52 -1.37 -3.06
CA VAL A 431 5.06 -1.41 -3.10
C VAL A 431 4.45 -0.33 -2.19
N ASP A 432 3.73 0.62 -2.80
CA ASP A 432 3.20 1.85 -2.17
C ASP A 432 4.28 2.66 -1.40
N GLY A 433 5.56 2.55 -1.79
CA GLY A 433 6.71 3.13 -1.10
C GLY A 433 7.31 2.26 0.02
N HIS A 434 6.69 1.13 0.36
CA HIS A 434 7.16 0.22 1.39
C HIS A 434 8.02 -0.93 0.83
N THR A 435 8.44 -1.87 1.67
CA THR A 435 9.13 -3.10 1.25
C THR A 435 8.12 -4.18 0.83
N ASN A 436 8.43 -4.95 -0.21
CA ASN A 436 7.68 -6.18 -0.56
C ASN A 436 8.19 -7.43 0.19
N GLY A 437 9.16 -7.28 1.10
CA GLY A 437 9.79 -8.35 1.87
C GLY A 437 10.75 -9.27 1.09
N GLN A 438 10.80 -9.16 -0.25
CA GLN A 438 11.54 -10.09 -1.11
C GLN A 438 12.99 -9.61 -1.36
N LEU A 439 13.85 -10.54 -1.79
CA LEU A 439 15.26 -10.27 -2.10
C LEU A 439 15.44 -9.96 -3.59
N ASN A 440 16.34 -9.03 -3.93
CA ASN A 440 16.83 -8.86 -5.30
C ASN A 440 18.32 -8.55 -5.36
N ASP A 441 19.00 -9.09 -6.37
CA ASP A 441 20.38 -8.73 -6.69
C ASP A 441 20.38 -7.50 -7.60
N ASN A 442 20.17 -6.34 -6.97
CA ASN A 442 19.85 -5.10 -7.67
C ASN A 442 21.07 -4.32 -8.21
N PHE A 443 22.30 -4.72 -7.88
CA PHE A 443 23.56 -4.05 -8.27
C PHE A 443 23.73 -2.56 -7.89
N SER A 444 22.71 -1.86 -7.41
CA SER A 444 22.80 -0.43 -7.12
C SER A 444 23.85 -0.12 -6.05
N ASP A 445 24.09 -1.06 -5.15
CA ASP A 445 25.08 -1.02 -4.07
C ASP A 445 26.51 -1.44 -4.51
N GLY A 446 26.69 -1.83 -5.78
CA GLY A 446 27.95 -2.30 -6.35
C GLY A 446 28.27 -3.79 -6.16
N SER A 447 27.41 -4.55 -5.46
CA SER A 447 27.56 -6.01 -5.35
C SER A 447 26.93 -6.75 -6.54
N PHE A 448 27.29 -8.03 -6.69
CA PHE A 448 26.80 -8.95 -7.73
C PHE A 448 26.71 -10.34 -7.10
N GLY A 449 25.64 -11.09 -7.37
CA GLY A 449 25.40 -12.41 -6.78
C GLY A 449 25.02 -12.36 -5.30
N ALA A 450 24.70 -11.18 -4.76
CA ALA A 450 24.38 -10.95 -3.35
C ALA A 450 22.97 -10.35 -3.21
N PRO A 451 21.90 -11.14 -3.46
CA PRO A 451 20.53 -10.66 -3.44
C PRO A 451 20.12 -10.16 -2.06
N LYS A 452 19.67 -8.91 -1.99
CA LYS A 452 19.36 -8.21 -0.74
C LYS A 452 17.90 -7.81 -0.68
N ARG A 453 17.34 -7.82 0.53
CA ARG A 453 15.94 -7.51 0.81
C ARG A 453 15.62 -6.07 0.42
N VAL A 454 14.57 -5.87 -0.36
CA VAL A 454 14.09 -4.55 -0.77
C VAL A 454 13.81 -3.71 0.48
N LEU A 455 14.40 -2.52 0.58
CA LEU A 455 14.20 -1.62 1.71
C LEU A 455 12.85 -0.87 1.62
N THR A 456 12.37 -0.37 2.75
CA THR A 456 11.26 0.59 2.76
C THR A 456 11.78 1.98 2.41
N LEU A 457 11.02 2.73 1.61
CA LEU A 457 11.27 4.15 1.33
C LEU A 457 10.39 5.07 2.20
N LEU A 458 9.33 4.52 2.80
CA LEU A 458 8.52 5.21 3.82
C LEU A 458 9.41 5.73 4.95
N GLY A 459 9.45 7.05 5.15
CA GLY A 459 10.26 7.72 6.16
C GLY A 459 11.77 7.83 5.87
N VAL A 460 12.26 7.53 4.66
CA VAL A 460 13.71 7.50 4.34
C VAL A 460 14.40 8.87 4.35
N ALA A 461 13.67 9.98 4.46
CA ALA A 461 14.25 11.31 4.50
C ALA A 461 15.20 11.50 5.72
N GLY A 462 16.46 11.83 5.43
CA GLY A 462 17.49 12.06 6.45
C GLY A 462 18.17 10.79 6.96
N THR A 463 17.82 9.61 6.43
CA THR A 463 18.46 8.33 6.81
C THR A 463 19.63 7.96 5.90
N GLU A 464 20.16 8.91 5.12
CA GLU A 464 21.38 8.75 4.33
C GLU A 464 22.62 8.46 5.23
N PRO A 465 23.60 7.65 4.78
CA PRO A 465 23.75 7.05 3.46
C PRO A 465 22.84 5.83 3.26
N LEU A 466 22.60 5.49 1.99
CA LEU A 466 21.65 4.45 1.57
C LEU A 466 22.35 3.21 1.01
N ALA A 467 21.53 2.22 0.63
CA ALA A 467 21.88 0.82 0.41
C ALA A 467 22.36 0.08 1.67
N TRP A 468 22.25 -1.25 1.67
CA TRP A 468 22.59 -2.11 2.81
C TRP A 468 24.06 -2.01 3.26
N ASN A 469 24.96 -1.56 2.38
CA ASN A 469 26.38 -1.33 2.66
C ASN A 469 26.74 0.15 2.85
N GLY A 470 25.76 1.07 2.86
CA GLY A 470 25.99 2.52 2.97
C GLY A 470 26.67 3.17 1.74
N ALA A 471 26.69 2.52 0.57
CA ALA A 471 27.44 2.98 -0.61
C ALA A 471 26.77 4.08 -1.47
N LYS A 472 25.87 4.89 -0.87
CA LYS A 472 25.19 6.03 -1.51
C LYS A 472 25.07 7.18 -0.52
N GLU A 473 25.77 8.28 -0.77
CA GLU A 473 25.76 9.45 0.14
C GLU A 473 24.46 10.26 0.01
N THR A 474 23.72 10.10 -1.10
CA THR A 474 22.44 10.79 -1.35
C THR A 474 21.36 9.87 -1.93
N LEU A 475 20.10 10.27 -1.73
CA LEU A 475 18.95 9.64 -2.37
C LEU A 475 18.99 9.79 -3.90
N GLU A 476 19.48 10.92 -4.41
CA GLU A 476 19.68 11.19 -5.83
C GLU A 476 20.66 10.19 -6.46
N GLU A 477 21.80 9.90 -5.81
CA GLU A 477 22.73 8.86 -6.23
C GLU A 477 22.09 7.47 -6.21
N GLN A 478 21.30 7.15 -5.18
CA GLN A 478 20.59 5.86 -5.09
C GLN A 478 19.55 5.71 -6.22
N ILE A 479 18.79 6.76 -6.54
CA ILE A 479 17.81 6.75 -7.63
C ILE A 479 18.51 6.61 -8.99
N ALA A 480 19.56 7.38 -9.25
CA ALA A 480 20.32 7.30 -10.49
C ALA A 480 20.98 5.92 -10.68
N ALA A 481 21.52 5.35 -9.61
CA ALA A 481 22.05 3.97 -9.61
C ALA A 481 20.94 2.93 -9.84
N SER A 482 19.76 3.09 -9.24
CA SER A 482 18.65 2.17 -9.44
C SER A 482 18.12 2.19 -10.89
N VAL A 483 17.94 3.36 -11.49
CA VAL A 483 17.47 3.46 -12.89
C VAL A 483 18.50 2.86 -13.86
N SER A 484 19.79 3.14 -13.66
CA SER A 484 20.85 2.71 -14.60
C SER A 484 21.34 1.27 -14.39
N ALA A 485 21.58 0.85 -13.14
CA ALA A 485 22.14 -0.47 -12.82
C ALA A 485 21.05 -1.52 -12.52
N THR A 486 20.05 -1.19 -11.68
CA THR A 486 18.97 -2.14 -11.33
C THR A 486 18.01 -2.34 -12.51
N MET A 487 17.43 -1.24 -12.98
CA MET A 487 16.33 -1.24 -13.95
C MET A 487 16.83 -1.28 -15.40
N GLN A 488 18.15 -1.12 -15.61
CA GLN A 488 18.83 -1.22 -16.91
C GLN A 488 18.30 -0.25 -18.00
N ALA A 489 17.74 0.89 -17.59
CA ALA A 489 17.08 1.86 -18.47
C ALA A 489 17.85 2.12 -19.78
N PRO A 490 17.16 2.24 -20.93
CA PRO A 490 17.83 2.44 -22.22
C PRO A 490 18.57 3.78 -22.30
N GLU A 491 18.06 4.79 -21.59
CA GLU A 491 18.68 6.11 -21.40
C GLU A 491 18.67 6.45 -19.90
N PRO A 492 19.66 7.19 -19.36
CA PRO A 492 19.64 7.64 -17.97
C PRO A 492 18.46 8.58 -17.67
N ALA A 493 17.93 8.52 -16.45
CA ALA A 493 17.00 9.55 -15.96
C ALA A 493 17.69 10.92 -15.90
N THR A 494 16.97 11.97 -16.31
CA THR A 494 17.47 13.36 -16.25
C THR A 494 17.55 13.87 -14.81
N GLU A 495 18.37 14.89 -14.56
CA GLU A 495 18.50 15.54 -13.25
C GLU A 495 17.14 15.97 -12.66
N ARG A 496 16.22 16.46 -13.51
CA ARG A 496 14.85 16.82 -13.10
C ARG A 496 14.02 15.60 -12.67
N GLU A 497 14.14 14.48 -13.36
CA GLU A 497 13.41 13.25 -13.01
C GLU A 497 13.95 12.65 -11.70
N VAL A 498 15.28 12.69 -11.51
CA VAL A 498 15.93 12.28 -10.25
C VAL A 498 15.51 13.19 -9.10
N SER A 499 15.55 14.52 -9.27
CA SER A 499 15.08 15.51 -8.28
C SER A 499 13.62 15.28 -7.88
N ALA A 500 12.74 15.13 -8.87
CA ALA A 500 11.32 14.92 -8.63
C ALA A 500 11.04 13.61 -7.88
N MET A 501 11.67 12.50 -8.30
CA MET A 501 11.56 11.23 -7.57
C MET A 501 12.13 11.33 -6.15
N ALA A 502 13.24 12.04 -5.94
CA ALA A 502 13.81 12.25 -4.61
C ALA A 502 12.90 13.10 -3.72
N ALA A 503 12.25 14.14 -4.25
CA ALA A 503 11.27 14.96 -3.55
C ALA A 503 10.03 14.13 -3.14
N PHE A 504 9.53 13.29 -4.04
CA PHE A 504 8.43 12.36 -3.74
C PHE A 504 8.82 11.34 -2.67
N ILE A 505 9.95 10.65 -2.82
CA ILE A 505 10.41 9.65 -1.87
C ILE A 505 10.67 10.26 -0.47
N ARG A 506 11.22 11.48 -0.38
CA ARG A 506 11.37 12.19 0.92
C ARG A 506 10.05 12.62 1.55
N SER A 507 8.97 12.74 0.77
CA SER A 507 7.63 13.06 1.29
C SER A 507 6.91 11.86 1.92
N LEU A 508 7.38 10.63 1.66
CA LEU A 508 6.72 9.41 2.13
C LEU A 508 6.77 9.33 3.67
N PRO A 509 5.61 9.33 4.37
CA PRO A 509 5.58 9.34 5.83
C PRO A 509 6.09 8.01 6.40
N VAL A 510 6.61 8.04 7.63
CA VAL A 510 6.81 6.83 8.44
C VAL A 510 5.43 6.17 8.64
N PRO A 511 5.28 4.85 8.41
CA PRO A 511 4.02 4.18 8.69
C PRO A 511 3.87 4.00 10.20
N PRO A 512 2.67 4.23 10.79
CA PRO A 512 2.47 4.05 12.22
C PRO A 512 2.68 2.58 12.62
N SER A 513 3.16 2.33 13.84
CA SER A 513 3.20 0.98 14.41
C SER A 513 1.81 0.35 14.43
N VAL A 514 1.74 -0.99 14.28
CA VAL A 514 0.45 -1.71 14.18
C VAL A 514 -0.43 -1.43 15.39
N GLU A 515 0.16 -1.42 16.59
CA GLU A 515 -0.50 -1.11 17.84
C GLU A 515 -1.05 0.33 17.86
N SER A 516 -0.27 1.33 17.43
CA SER A 516 -0.73 2.72 17.37
C SER A 516 -1.82 2.94 16.31
N ALA A 517 -1.76 2.23 15.18
CA ALA A 517 -2.82 2.26 14.17
C ALA A 517 -4.09 1.52 14.63
N ARG A 518 -3.98 0.59 15.59
CA ARG A 518 -5.11 -0.10 16.22
C ARG A 518 -5.77 0.71 17.36
N GLY A 519 -5.16 1.82 17.80
CA GLY A 519 -5.76 2.78 18.73
C GLY A 519 -4.93 3.00 20.00
N ALA A 520 -5.62 3.24 21.12
CA ALA A 520 -4.96 3.53 22.40
C ALA A 520 -4.22 2.30 22.95
N LEU A 521 -2.95 2.48 23.30
CA LEU A 521 -2.13 1.48 23.98
C LEU A 521 -2.67 1.25 25.41
N PRO A 522 -2.89 0.00 25.85
CA PRO A 522 -3.17 -0.32 27.25
C PRO A 522 -2.04 0.13 28.19
N ASP A 523 -2.37 0.48 29.44
CA ASP A 523 -1.39 0.97 30.43
C ASP A 523 -0.23 -0.02 30.67
N ASP A 524 -0.53 -1.32 30.70
CA ASP A 524 0.44 -2.40 30.87
C ASP A 524 1.38 -2.55 29.66
N LEU A 525 0.87 -2.32 28.45
CA LEU A 525 1.68 -2.25 27.23
C LEU A 525 2.56 -0.99 27.22
N ALA A 526 2.04 0.15 27.67
CA ALA A 526 2.81 1.39 27.80
C ALA A 526 3.95 1.27 28.82
N GLU A 527 3.73 0.60 29.97
CA GLU A 527 4.79 0.24 30.90
C GLU A 527 5.82 -0.72 30.26
N SER A 528 5.36 -1.73 29.50
CA SER A 528 6.22 -2.70 28.83
C SER A 528 7.13 -2.05 27.78
N ILE A 529 6.59 -1.15 26.95
CA ILE A 529 7.34 -0.30 26.01
C ILE A 529 8.41 0.53 26.74
N SER A 530 8.09 1.11 27.89
CA SER A 530 9.01 1.92 28.70
C SER A 530 10.18 1.09 29.28
N ARG A 531 9.89 -0.10 29.79
CA ARG A 531 10.93 -1.06 30.21
C ARG A 531 11.76 -1.55 29.02
N GLY A 532 11.11 -1.81 27.89
CA GLY A 532 11.73 -2.29 26.65
C GLY A 532 12.73 -1.30 26.08
N ARG A 533 12.38 -0.01 26.04
CA ARG A 533 13.30 1.08 25.70
C ARG A 533 14.52 1.10 26.62
N THR A 534 14.29 0.97 27.92
CA THR A 534 15.38 0.92 28.91
C THR A 534 16.31 -0.28 28.66
N ARG A 535 15.79 -1.41 28.16
CA ARG A 535 16.61 -2.56 27.76
C ARG A 535 17.32 -2.37 26.43
N PHE A 536 16.69 -1.78 25.43
CA PHE A 536 17.32 -1.42 24.15
C PHE A 536 18.53 -0.50 24.36
N GLU A 537 18.39 0.53 25.20
CA GLU A 537 19.50 1.42 25.56
C GLU A 537 20.57 0.69 26.38
N ALA A 538 20.20 -0.18 27.32
CA ALA A 538 21.16 -0.94 28.15
C ALA A 538 21.87 -2.10 27.41
N LEU A 539 21.34 -2.58 26.29
CA LEU A 539 21.92 -3.62 25.44
C LEU A 539 22.87 -3.06 24.36
N GLY A 540 23.01 -1.73 24.27
CA GLY A 540 23.86 -1.09 23.26
C GLY A 540 23.23 -1.00 21.86
N CYS A 541 21.95 -1.34 21.69
CA CYS A 541 21.27 -1.26 20.39
C CYS A 541 21.31 0.16 19.79
N SER A 542 21.30 1.18 20.67
CA SER A 542 21.45 2.60 20.34
C SER A 542 22.79 2.97 19.71
N ASP A 543 23.84 2.14 19.81
CA ASP A 543 25.15 2.41 19.20
C ASP A 543 25.09 2.34 17.65
N CYS A 544 24.19 1.50 17.13
CA CYS A 544 23.90 1.39 15.69
C CYS A 544 22.60 2.14 15.31
N HIS A 545 21.58 2.06 16.16
CA HIS A 545 20.22 2.59 15.91
C HIS A 545 19.95 3.85 16.75
N ALA A 546 20.70 4.91 16.46
CA ALA A 546 20.73 6.12 17.26
C ALA A 546 19.62 7.14 16.91
N GLY A 547 19.35 8.04 17.87
CA GLY A 547 18.59 9.28 17.66
C GLY A 547 17.13 9.10 17.25
N GLU A 548 16.52 10.20 16.78
CA GLU A 548 15.10 10.24 16.35
C GLU A 548 14.82 9.42 15.08
N LEU A 549 15.86 9.11 14.31
CA LEU A 549 15.77 8.32 13.08
C LEU A 549 16.01 6.82 13.31
N LEU A 550 16.51 6.42 14.50
CA LEU A 550 16.77 5.02 14.89
C LEU A 550 17.69 4.27 13.90
N THR A 551 18.73 4.97 13.46
CA THR A 551 19.78 4.56 12.50
C THR A 551 21.04 5.40 12.78
N SER A 552 22.14 5.10 12.12
CA SER A 552 23.36 5.90 12.14
C SER A 552 24.06 5.81 10.78
N PRO A 553 24.87 6.81 10.39
CA PRO A 553 25.51 6.82 9.07
C PRO A 553 26.73 5.87 8.96
N GLY A 554 26.97 5.03 9.97
CA GLY A 554 28.06 4.07 9.97
C GLY A 554 27.74 2.78 9.22
N THR A 555 28.76 1.93 9.08
CA THR A 555 28.63 0.52 8.70
C THR A 555 29.28 -0.34 9.78
N PHE A 556 28.63 -1.43 10.17
CA PHE A 556 29.00 -2.22 11.34
C PHE A 556 29.13 -3.69 10.98
N ASP A 557 30.13 -4.37 11.57
CA ASP A 557 30.15 -5.84 11.60
C ASP A 557 29.18 -6.29 12.69
N VAL A 558 28.10 -6.94 12.25
CA VAL A 558 27.05 -7.44 13.14
C VAL A 558 26.96 -8.97 13.15
N GLY A 559 28.00 -9.67 12.67
CA GLY A 559 28.04 -11.13 12.55
C GLY A 559 27.26 -11.70 11.36
N LEU A 560 26.80 -10.83 10.44
CA LEU A 560 26.18 -11.20 9.17
C LEU A 560 27.24 -11.16 8.06
N VAL A 561 27.10 -12.01 7.03
CA VAL A 561 28.01 -12.03 5.87
C VAL A 561 27.19 -12.30 4.61
N ASP A 562 27.29 -11.45 3.58
CA ASP A 562 26.64 -11.70 2.29
C ASP A 562 27.40 -12.71 1.41
N GLN A 563 26.81 -13.11 0.30
CA GLN A 563 27.35 -14.11 -0.63
C GLN A 563 28.71 -13.72 -1.24
N GLN A 564 29.08 -12.43 -1.18
CA GLN A 564 30.34 -11.89 -1.67
C GLN A 564 31.37 -11.66 -0.55
N GLY A 565 31.03 -12.00 0.70
CA GLY A 565 31.90 -11.84 1.87
C GLY A 565 31.84 -10.48 2.56
N ASN A 566 30.89 -9.61 2.19
CA ASN A 566 30.71 -8.33 2.87
C ASN A 566 30.08 -8.58 4.25
N HIS A 567 30.72 -8.05 5.29
CA HIS A 567 30.31 -8.18 6.69
C HIS A 567 29.94 -6.83 7.33
N LEU A 568 30.27 -5.72 6.67
CA LEU A 568 29.93 -4.36 7.12
C LEU A 568 28.61 -3.90 6.47
N PHE A 569 27.61 -3.62 7.31
CA PHE A 569 26.28 -3.18 6.85
C PHE A 569 25.86 -1.87 7.53
N ASN A 570 25.15 -1.02 6.80
CA ASN A 570 24.47 0.16 7.34
C ASN A 570 23.18 -0.27 8.09
N PRO A 571 22.91 0.25 9.30
CA PRO A 571 21.76 -0.18 10.09
C PRO A 571 20.47 0.55 9.65
N PRO A 572 19.47 -0.14 9.05
CA PRO A 572 18.26 0.53 8.58
C PRO A 572 17.45 1.14 9.73
N SER A 573 16.81 2.29 9.48
CA SER A 573 15.94 3.00 10.44
C SER A 573 14.89 2.08 11.05
N LEU A 574 14.86 1.93 12.38
CA LEU A 574 13.85 1.10 13.07
C LEU A 574 12.46 1.75 13.14
N ARG A 575 12.21 2.88 12.49
CA ARG A 575 10.86 3.48 12.45
C ARG A 575 9.90 2.64 11.59
N GLY A 576 8.67 2.44 12.04
CA GLY A 576 7.68 1.57 11.42
C GLY A 576 8.12 0.10 11.35
N LEU A 577 8.75 -0.42 12.41
CA LEU A 577 9.37 -1.76 12.39
C LEU A 577 8.33 -2.88 12.37
N SER A 578 7.26 -2.75 13.17
CA SER A 578 6.16 -3.73 13.20
C SER A 578 5.43 -3.88 11.86
N GLN A 579 5.56 -2.90 10.95
CA GLN A 579 4.87 -2.93 9.66
C GLN A 579 5.52 -3.81 8.60
N ARG A 580 6.73 -4.33 8.83
CA ARG A 580 7.51 -5.09 7.83
C ARG A 580 8.12 -6.39 8.36
N SER A 581 8.25 -7.36 7.48
CA SER A 581 9.05 -8.59 7.64
C SER A 581 9.44 -9.11 6.25
N PRO A 582 10.43 -10.02 6.13
CA PRO A 582 11.40 -10.43 7.15
C PRO A 582 12.43 -9.32 7.47
N TYR A 583 13.36 -9.63 8.38
CA TYR A 583 14.43 -8.76 8.86
C TYR A 583 15.80 -9.14 8.27
N PHE A 584 16.83 -8.35 8.61
CA PHE A 584 18.17 -8.39 7.99
C PHE A 584 18.20 -8.14 6.47
N HIS A 585 19.40 -8.24 5.88
CA HIS A 585 19.66 -7.98 4.47
C HIS A 585 19.31 -9.17 3.57
N ASP A 586 19.35 -10.39 4.11
CA ASP A 586 19.11 -11.67 3.44
C ASP A 586 17.72 -12.26 3.75
N GLY A 587 16.94 -11.60 4.61
CA GLY A 587 15.62 -12.08 5.04
C GLY A 587 15.66 -13.24 6.02
N SER A 588 16.82 -13.61 6.57
CA SER A 588 17.00 -14.83 7.38
C SER A 588 16.20 -14.85 8.69
N ALA A 589 15.88 -13.70 9.27
CA ALA A 589 15.01 -13.60 10.44
C ALA A 589 13.56 -13.25 10.02
N ALA A 590 12.67 -14.25 10.02
CA ALA A 590 11.27 -14.07 9.64
C ALA A 590 10.47 -13.17 10.60
N THR A 591 10.80 -13.17 11.89
CA THR A 591 10.14 -12.39 12.94
C THR A 591 11.15 -11.70 13.87
N LEU A 592 10.69 -10.78 14.72
CA LEU A 592 11.53 -10.16 15.75
C LEU A 592 11.95 -11.19 16.81
N GLU A 593 11.10 -12.19 17.08
CA GLU A 593 11.43 -13.34 17.93
C GLU A 593 12.63 -14.11 17.37
N VAL A 594 12.64 -14.48 16.07
CA VAL A 594 13.79 -15.16 15.44
C VAL A 594 15.05 -14.28 15.44
N LEU A 595 14.92 -12.96 15.29
CA LEU A 595 16.03 -12.01 15.35
C LEU A 595 16.69 -11.94 16.74
N LEU A 596 15.90 -12.01 17.82
CA LEU A 596 16.38 -11.93 19.20
C LEU A 596 16.80 -13.29 19.78
N ASP A 597 16.04 -14.35 19.49
CA ASP A 597 16.21 -15.66 20.16
C ASP A 597 17.21 -16.57 19.44
N GLU A 598 17.11 -16.66 18.10
CA GLU A 598 17.91 -17.57 17.28
C GLU A 598 19.14 -16.85 16.71
N SER A 599 18.92 -15.71 16.06
CA SER A 599 19.99 -14.90 15.46
C SER A 599 20.77 -14.10 16.51
N ARG A 600 20.18 -13.90 17.70
CA ARG A 600 20.78 -13.25 18.88
C ARG A 600 21.53 -11.96 18.54
N HIS A 601 20.93 -11.10 17.73
CA HIS A 601 21.58 -9.93 17.14
C HIS A 601 22.28 -9.03 18.18
N GLN A 602 23.61 -9.13 18.25
CA GLN A 602 24.48 -8.46 19.24
C GLN A 602 24.25 -8.85 20.73
N LEU A 603 23.42 -9.87 21.01
CA LEU A 603 23.06 -10.29 22.37
C LEU A 603 24.05 -11.32 22.94
N GLN A 604 24.91 -10.89 23.87
CA GLN A 604 25.95 -11.72 24.50
C GLN A 604 25.38 -12.91 25.31
N GLU A 605 24.23 -12.73 25.95
CA GLU A 605 23.46 -13.77 26.65
C GLU A 605 21.99 -13.77 26.19
N PRO A 606 21.24 -14.88 26.33
CA PRO A 606 19.80 -14.91 26.05
C PRO A 606 19.01 -14.02 27.03
N LEU A 607 17.96 -13.37 26.54
CA LEU A 607 17.05 -12.56 27.37
C LEU A 607 16.16 -13.44 28.23
N SER A 608 15.78 -12.98 29.43
CA SER A 608 14.65 -13.59 30.15
C SER A 608 13.32 -13.30 29.45
N GLU A 609 12.29 -14.11 29.75
CA GLU A 609 10.95 -13.98 29.14
C GLU A 609 10.37 -12.56 29.26
N GLN A 610 10.53 -11.90 30.41
CA GLN A 610 10.08 -10.53 30.63
C GLN A 610 10.91 -9.48 29.86
N GLU A 611 12.24 -9.65 29.79
CA GLU A 611 13.12 -8.74 29.05
C GLU A 611 12.88 -8.84 27.54
N ARG A 612 12.64 -10.06 27.05
CA ARG A 612 12.22 -10.36 25.68
C ARG A 612 10.86 -9.74 25.36
N ALA A 613 9.87 -9.94 26.23
CA ALA A 613 8.53 -9.37 26.05
C ALA A 613 8.57 -7.83 26.02
N ASP A 614 9.26 -7.20 26.97
CA ASP A 614 9.41 -5.74 27.03
C ASP A 614 10.16 -5.19 25.81
N LEU A 615 11.28 -5.81 25.41
CA LEU A 615 12.03 -5.39 24.22
C LEU A 615 11.22 -5.54 22.94
N LEU A 616 10.46 -6.64 22.78
CA LEU A 616 9.54 -6.84 21.65
C LEU A 616 8.42 -5.80 21.63
N ALA A 617 7.85 -5.44 22.79
CA ALA A 617 6.84 -4.39 22.89
C ALA A 617 7.39 -3.03 22.45
N TYR A 618 8.59 -2.66 22.93
CA TYR A 618 9.27 -1.45 22.47
C TYR A 618 9.53 -1.49 20.96
N LEU A 619 10.20 -2.53 20.45
CA LEU A 619 10.55 -2.67 19.03
C LEU A 619 9.33 -2.65 18.10
N ARG A 620 8.17 -3.17 18.52
CA ARG A 620 6.93 -3.10 17.74
C ARG A 620 6.31 -1.71 17.73
N SER A 621 6.47 -0.93 18.79
CA SER A 621 5.91 0.43 18.92
C SER A 621 6.59 1.48 18.02
N LEU A 622 7.79 1.18 17.49
CA LEU A 622 8.63 2.04 16.63
C LEU A 622 8.12 2.16 15.19
#